data_AF-A0A8S3F824-F1
#
_entry.id   AF-A0A8S3F824-F1
#
_cell.length_a   1.000
_cell.length_b   1.000
_cell.length_c   1.000
_cell.angle_alpha   90.00
_cell.angle_beta   90.00
_cell.angle_gamma   90.00
#
_symmetry.space_group_name_H-M   'P 1'
#
loop_
_entity.id
_entity.type
_entity.pdbx_description
1 polymer ?
#
loop_
_entity_poly.entity_id
_entity_poly.type
_entity_poly.pdbx_seq_one_letter_code
_entity_poly.pdbx_strand_id
1 'polypeptide(L)'
;MGISYYKKKRAPKYTEKQLEEVPTRARRLYRLLLNGDFELVMDDEKYFLLDSESVAANRDFYTSDKNVTPPEIKFRRSQKYEPKILVWVALLETGLSEPFFAKQQQAAASGQ
;
A
#
# COMPACT_ATOMS: atom_id res chain seq x y z
N MET A 1 -28.53 -1.21 31.32
CA MET A 1 -27.74 -0.19 30.57
C MET A 1 -27.09 -0.87 29.38
N GLY A 2 -27.69 -0.76 28.20
CA GLY A 2 -27.18 -1.37 26.98
C GLY A 2 -26.24 -0.42 26.25
N ILE A 3 -24.93 -0.62 26.44
CA ILE A 3 -23.92 0.07 25.64
C ILE A 3 -23.37 -0.95 24.66
N SER A 4 -23.62 -0.72 23.37
CA SER A 4 -23.09 -1.56 22.29
C SER A 4 -21.74 -1.02 21.82
N TYR A 5 -20.76 -1.91 21.70
CA TYR A 5 -19.44 -1.59 21.18
C TYR A 5 -19.40 -1.78 19.65
N TYR A 6 -18.94 -0.77 18.92
CA TYR A 6 -18.73 -0.83 17.47
C TYR A 6 -17.26 -0.58 17.12
N LYS A 7 -16.71 -1.37 16.19
CA LYS A 7 -15.39 -1.12 15.61
C LYS A 7 -15.45 0.11 14.70
N LYS A 8 -14.53 1.06 14.89
CA LYS A 8 -14.37 2.20 13.99
C LYS A 8 -13.95 1.70 12.61
N LYS A 9 -14.64 2.18 11.57
CA LYS A 9 -14.22 1.98 10.18
C LYS A 9 -13.02 2.90 9.90
N ARG A 10 -12.02 2.40 9.17
CA ARG A 10 -10.92 3.25 8.69
C ARG A 10 -11.47 4.18 7.62
N ALA A 11 -11.17 5.46 7.74
CA ALA A 11 -11.42 6.47 6.73
C ALA A 11 -10.17 7.34 6.59
N PRO A 12 -9.85 7.84 5.39
CA PRO A 12 -8.84 8.88 5.22
C PRO A 12 -9.15 10.09 6.10
N LYS A 13 -8.12 10.76 6.59
CA LYS A 13 -8.29 12.00 7.35
C LYS A 13 -8.59 13.14 6.38
N TYR A 14 -9.87 13.31 6.05
CA TYR A 14 -10.32 14.41 5.20
C TYR A 14 -10.32 15.74 5.96
N THR A 15 -10.00 16.82 5.26
CA THR A 15 -10.33 18.19 5.69
C THR A 15 -11.81 18.49 5.41
N GLU A 16 -12.37 19.50 6.06
CA GLU A 16 -13.77 19.93 5.82
C GLU A 16 -14.02 20.22 4.34
N LYS A 17 -13.09 20.94 3.70
CA LYS A 17 -13.11 21.20 2.26
C LYS A 17 -13.11 19.91 1.42
N GLN A 18 -12.32 18.91 1.79
CA GLN A 18 -12.29 17.63 1.06
C GLN A 18 -13.62 16.87 1.21
N LEU A 19 -14.27 16.93 2.37
CA LEU A 19 -15.58 16.29 2.58
C LEU A 19 -16.67 16.90 1.69
N GLU A 20 -16.59 18.20 1.41
CA GLU A 20 -17.52 18.89 0.50
C GLU A 20 -17.20 18.61 -0.98
N GLU A 21 -15.91 18.61 -1.35
CA GLU A 21 -15.49 18.51 -2.74
C GLU A 21 -15.54 17.08 -3.29
N VAL A 22 -15.16 16.07 -2.49
CA VAL A 22 -15.03 14.68 -2.95
C VAL A 22 -16.33 14.14 -3.56
N PRO A 23 -17.52 14.28 -2.91
CA PRO A 23 -18.77 13.79 -3.50
C PRO A 23 -19.12 14.49 -4.81
N THR A 24 -18.86 15.79 -4.89
CA THR A 24 -19.13 16.60 -6.09
C THR A 24 -18.23 16.19 -7.25
N ARG A 25 -16.92 16.03 -6.99
CA ARG A 25 -15.95 15.58 -7.99
C ARG A 25 -16.25 14.15 -8.46
N ALA A 26 -16.54 13.24 -7.53
CA ALA A 26 -16.91 11.86 -7.84
C ALA A 26 -18.17 11.80 -8.73
N ARG A 27 -19.21 12.58 -8.40
CA ARG A 27 -20.43 12.65 -9.23
C ARG A 27 -20.16 13.20 -10.62
N ARG A 28 -19.31 14.22 -10.74
CA ARG A 28 -18.94 14.80 -12.04
C ARG A 28 -18.16 13.81 -12.89
N LEU A 29 -17.16 13.13 -12.31
CA LEU A 29 -16.40 12.09 -12.97
C LEU A 29 -17.29 10.94 -13.44
N TYR A 30 -18.19 10.46 -12.57
CA TYR A 30 -19.14 9.41 -12.92
C TYR A 30 -20.03 9.79 -14.11
N ARG A 31 -20.55 11.02 -14.14
CA ARG A 31 -21.34 11.51 -15.28
C ARG A 31 -20.53 11.62 -16.57
N LEU A 32 -19.25 11.98 -16.48
CA LEU A 32 -18.36 11.97 -17.63
C LEU A 32 -18.19 10.53 -18.12
N LEU A 33 -17.80 9.60 -17.25
CA LEU A 33 -17.61 8.18 -17.57
C LEU A 33 -18.83 7.52 -18.23
N LEU A 34 -20.04 7.91 -17.87
CA LEU A 34 -21.25 7.35 -18.48
C LEU A 34 -21.62 7.92 -19.85
N ASN A 35 -21.25 9.17 -20.14
CA ASN A 35 -21.78 9.91 -21.30
C ASN A 35 -20.70 10.36 -22.29
N GLY A 36 -19.44 10.15 -21.96
CA GLY A 36 -18.31 10.52 -22.81
C GLY A 36 -17.85 9.34 -23.65
N ASP A 37 -17.38 9.65 -24.86
CA ASP A 37 -16.59 8.74 -25.68
C ASP A 37 -15.12 9.06 -25.43
N PHE A 38 -14.49 8.30 -24.54
CA PHE A 38 -13.08 8.46 -24.18
C PHE A 38 -12.48 7.16 -23.66
N GLU A 39 -11.16 7.07 -23.74
CA GLU A 39 -10.37 6.01 -23.13
C GLU A 39 -9.85 6.47 -21.77
N LEU A 40 -10.13 5.69 -20.72
CA LEU A 40 -9.61 5.94 -19.39
C LEU A 40 -8.28 5.20 -19.19
N VAL A 41 -7.20 5.97 -19.07
CA VAL A 41 -5.91 5.46 -18.60
C VAL A 41 -5.76 5.79 -17.13
N MET A 42 -5.54 4.76 -16.29
CA MET A 42 -5.25 4.91 -14.87
C MET A 42 -3.84 4.43 -14.59
N ASP A 43 -3.06 5.20 -13.84
CA ASP A 43 -1.72 4.82 -13.41
C ASP A 43 -1.58 4.87 -11.88
N ASP A 44 -0.60 4.14 -11.36
CA ASP A 44 -0.23 4.22 -9.94
C ASP A 44 1.24 3.80 -9.73
N GLU A 45 1.81 4.26 -8.62
CA GLU A 45 3.13 3.88 -8.15
C GLU A 45 3.02 3.01 -6.90
N LYS A 46 3.71 1.86 -6.89
CA LYS A 46 3.76 1.01 -5.72
C LYS A 46 5.17 0.53 -5.40
N TYR A 47 5.52 0.62 -4.12
CA TYR A 47 6.76 0.06 -3.61
C TYR A 47 6.56 -1.39 -3.18
N PHE A 48 7.45 -2.25 -3.67
CA PHE A 48 7.57 -3.65 -3.28
C PHE A 48 8.89 -3.85 -2.53
N LEU A 49 8.81 -4.45 -1.35
CA LEU A 49 9.99 -4.83 -0.58
C LEU A 49 10.65 -6.04 -1.25
N LEU A 50 11.99 -6.04 -1.29
CA LEU A 50 12.76 -7.18 -1.83
C LEU A 50 12.82 -8.35 -0.85
N ASP A 51 12.54 -8.09 0.43
CA ASP A 51 12.46 -9.12 1.45
C ASP A 51 11.00 -9.50 1.76
N SER A 52 10.77 -10.80 1.88
CA SER A 52 9.49 -11.49 1.90
C SER A 52 8.77 -11.43 3.25
N GLU A 53 9.37 -10.84 4.29
CA GLU A 53 8.75 -10.76 5.62
C GLU A 53 7.46 -9.90 5.64
N SER A 54 7.20 -9.15 4.57
CA SER A 54 5.96 -8.39 4.37
C SER A 54 4.84 -9.19 3.72
N VAL A 55 5.13 -10.36 3.13
CA VAL A 55 4.12 -11.31 2.65
C VAL A 55 3.44 -11.91 3.88
N ALA A 56 2.12 -11.75 3.98
CA ALA A 56 1.34 -12.09 5.17
C ALA A 56 1.54 -13.54 5.66
N ALA A 57 1.95 -14.45 4.77
CA ALA A 57 2.17 -15.86 5.07
C ALA A 57 3.38 -16.14 5.97
N ASN A 58 4.37 -15.23 6.07
CA ASN A 58 5.63 -15.46 6.80
C ASN A 58 5.79 -14.56 8.03
N ARG A 59 4.68 -14.01 8.57
CA ARG A 59 4.74 -13.10 9.72
C ARG A 59 4.96 -13.80 11.06
N ASP A 60 4.50 -15.05 11.15
CA ASP A 60 4.49 -15.84 12.38
C ASP A 60 5.42 -17.04 12.28
N PHE A 61 5.86 -17.57 13.43
CA PHE A 61 6.73 -18.75 13.49
C PHE A 61 6.07 -19.88 14.29
N TYR A 62 6.34 -21.12 13.89
CA TYR A 62 5.87 -22.32 14.59
C TYR A 62 6.95 -22.82 15.55
N THR A 63 6.58 -23.15 16.79
CA THR A 63 7.49 -23.78 17.74
C THR A 63 6.74 -24.63 18.77
N SER A 64 7.38 -25.70 19.23
CA SER A 64 6.93 -26.49 20.37
C SER A 64 7.39 -25.92 21.72
N ASP A 65 8.46 -25.11 21.76
CA ASP A 65 8.95 -24.45 22.97
C ASP A 65 9.65 -23.11 22.64
N LYS A 66 9.02 -22.03 23.11
CA LYS A 66 9.49 -20.66 22.90
C LYS A 66 10.78 -20.32 23.65
N ASN A 67 11.20 -21.07 24.65
CA ASN A 67 12.42 -20.74 25.39
C ASN A 67 13.68 -21.18 24.63
N VAL A 68 13.63 -22.36 24.01
CA VAL A 68 14.76 -22.94 23.26
C VAL A 68 14.81 -22.51 21.79
N THR A 69 13.76 -21.86 21.29
CA THR A 69 13.73 -21.42 19.88
C THR A 69 14.84 -20.38 19.62
N PRO A 70 15.53 -20.42 18.47
CA PRO A 70 16.55 -19.43 18.16
C PRO A 70 16.00 -18.00 17.98
N PRO A 71 16.74 -16.95 18.37
CA PRO A 71 16.33 -15.55 18.19
C PRO A 71 15.96 -15.16 16.76
N GLU A 72 16.63 -15.70 15.75
CA GLU A 72 16.38 -15.47 14.33
C GLU A 72 15.02 -15.99 13.85
N ILE A 73 14.42 -16.93 14.57
CA ILE A 73 13.06 -17.43 14.33
C ILE A 73 12.03 -16.63 15.14
N LYS A 74 12.41 -16.15 16.33
CA LYS A 74 11.53 -15.39 17.23
C LYS A 74 11.35 -13.93 16.83
N PHE A 75 12.43 -13.30 16.39
CA PHE A 75 12.52 -11.86 16.23
C PHE A 75 12.61 -11.49 14.77
N ARG A 76 11.63 -10.70 14.36
CA ARG A 76 11.64 -10.06 13.06
C ARG A 76 12.62 -8.88 13.08
N ARG A 77 13.57 -8.86 12.13
CA ARG A 77 14.53 -7.76 12.00
C ARG A 77 14.02 -6.77 10.96
N SER A 78 13.42 -5.68 11.41
CA SER A 78 13.02 -4.59 10.52
C SER A 78 14.18 -3.63 10.26
N GLN A 79 14.45 -3.28 9.01
CA GLN A 79 15.35 -2.18 8.68
C GLN A 79 14.55 -0.89 8.46
N LYS A 80 15.03 0.26 8.95
CA LYS A 80 14.35 1.56 8.77
C LYS A 80 14.17 1.92 7.28
N TYR A 81 15.09 1.46 6.44
CA TYR A 81 15.09 1.66 4.98
C TYR A 81 15.34 0.33 4.27
N GLU A 82 14.34 -0.54 4.27
CA GLU A 82 14.42 -1.81 3.54
C GLU A 82 14.55 -1.57 2.02
N PRO A 83 15.42 -2.33 1.33
CA PRO A 83 15.52 -2.30 -0.12
C PRO A 83 14.16 -2.55 -0.78
N LYS A 84 13.79 -1.64 -1.68
CA LYS A 84 12.50 -1.69 -2.36
C LYS A 84 12.62 -1.30 -3.81
N ILE A 85 11.70 -1.86 -4.60
CA ILE A 85 11.51 -1.52 -6.00
C ILE A 85 10.24 -0.70 -6.09
N LEU A 86 10.32 0.47 -6.71
CA LEU A 86 9.17 1.20 -7.21
C LEU A 86 8.74 0.56 -8.52
N VAL A 87 7.47 0.22 -8.62
CA VAL A 87 6.82 -0.21 -9.85
C VAL A 87 5.79 0.86 -10.21
N TRP A 88 5.91 1.40 -11.41
CA TRP A 88 4.86 2.20 -12.03
C TRP A 88 4.25 1.40 -13.17
N VAL A 89 2.93 1.42 -13.27
CA VAL A 89 2.20 0.80 -14.38
C VAL A 89 0.96 1.63 -14.68
N ALA A 90 0.64 1.78 -15.95
CA ALA A 90 -0.61 2.33 -16.41
C ALA A 90 -1.51 1.21 -16.97
N LEU A 91 -2.80 1.37 -16.81
CA LEU A 91 -3.83 0.43 -17.25
C LEU A 91 -4.93 1.16 -18.00
N LEU A 92 -5.40 0.51 -19.05
CA LEU A 92 -6.50 0.89 -19.92
C LEU A 92 -7.43 -0.32 -20.03
N GLU A 93 -8.65 -0.12 -20.52
CA GLU A 93 -9.61 -1.20 -20.78
C GLU A 93 -9.06 -2.31 -21.69
N THR A 94 -8.14 -1.97 -22.59
CA THR A 94 -7.55 -2.88 -23.58
C THR A 94 -6.25 -3.53 -23.12
N GLY A 95 -5.64 -3.08 -22.01
CA GLY A 95 -4.39 -3.68 -21.53
C GLY A 95 -3.60 -2.84 -20.54
N LEU A 96 -2.37 -3.28 -20.31
CA LEU A 96 -1.40 -2.68 -19.41
C LEU A 96 -0.25 -2.08 -20.20
N SER A 97 0.33 -0.99 -19.70
CA SER A 97 1.59 -0.48 -20.19
C SER A 97 2.73 -1.44 -19.87
N GLU A 98 3.87 -1.27 -20.54
CA GLU A 98 5.11 -1.83 -20.02
C GLU A 98 5.37 -1.25 -18.61
N PRO A 99 5.58 -2.09 -17.59
CA PRO A 99 5.84 -1.61 -16.24
C PRO A 99 7.23 -0.98 -16.15
N PHE A 100 7.31 0.17 -15.50
CA PHE A 100 8.57 0.83 -15.18
C PHE A 100 9.06 0.41 -13.79
N PHE A 101 10.32 0.00 -13.71
CA PHE A 101 10.96 -0.43 -12.48
C PHE A 101 12.09 0.51 -12.09
N ALA A 102 12.03 1.06 -10.88
CA ALA A 102 13.12 1.82 -10.30
C ALA A 102 13.56 1.21 -8.97
N LYS A 103 14.87 0.99 -8.80
CA LYS A 103 15.44 0.61 -7.51
C LYS A 103 15.51 1.86 -6.63
N GLN A 104 14.96 1.78 -5.42
CA GLN A 104 15.17 2.84 -4.43
C GLN A 104 16.29 2.42 -3.47
N GLN A 105 17.48 2.97 -3.67
CA GLN A 105 18.55 2.97 -2.68
C GLN A 105 18.55 4.33 -1.99
N GLN A 106 17.97 4.45 -0.80
CA GLN A 106 18.23 5.63 0.02
C GLN A 106 19.58 5.41 0.73
N ALA A 107 20.62 6.07 0.24
CA ALA A 107 21.89 6.15 0.93
C ALA A 107 21.66 6.84 2.28
N ALA A 108 21.79 6.10 3.37
CA ALA A 108 22.15 6.72 4.62
C ALA A 108 23.55 7.29 4.38
N ALA A 109 23.68 8.61 4.32
CA ALA A 109 24.99 9.25 4.45
C ALA A 109 25.53 8.87 5.83
N SER A 110 26.27 7.77 5.88
CA SER A 110 27.18 7.48 6.97
C SER A 110 28.34 8.46 6.83
N GLY A 111 28.25 9.55 7.58
CA GLY A 111 29.39 10.44 7.81
C GLY A 111 30.55 9.59 8.33
N GLN A 112 31.63 9.58 7.56
CA GLN A 112 32.95 9.16 8.00
C GLN A 112 33.52 10.19 8.99
#